data_AF-H3BZQ1-F1
#
_entry.id   AF-H3BZQ1-F1
#
_cell.length_a   1.000
_cell.length_b   1.000
_cell.length_c   1.000
_cell.angle_alpha   90.00
_cell.angle_beta   90.00
_cell.angle_gamma   90.00
#
_symmetry.space_group_name_H-M   'P 1'
#
loop_
_entity.id
_entity.type
_entity.pdbx_description
1 polymer ?
#
loop_
_entity_poly.entity_id
_entity_poly.type
_entity_poly.pdbx_seq_one_letter_code
_entity_poly.pdbx_strand_id
1 'polypeptide(L)'
;MTCTEQPIFSARAHVFQIDPATKRNWLPASKHAVTVSFFYDAGRNVYRIISVGGTKAIINSTITPNMTFTKTSQKFGQWADSRANTVYGLGFSTEQQLQQFAEQFKELREAARLAREKSQERFELANPALSIAAPEPGEEKLFRSKSAEVELTVEKERVKKMLSEGSNAKLVAALQEANSSVEQWKKQLAEYQEETD
;
A
#
# COMPACT_ATOMS: atom_id res chain seq x y z
N MET A 1 7.87 -25.13 -19.75
CA MET A 1 8.76 -24.77 -18.62
C MET A 1 8.19 -23.53 -17.98
N THR A 2 7.52 -23.66 -16.84
CA THR A 2 6.98 -22.49 -16.12
C THR A 2 8.15 -21.82 -15.42
N CYS A 3 8.50 -20.60 -15.83
CA CYS A 3 9.50 -19.79 -15.16
C CYS A 3 9.04 -19.55 -13.72
N THR A 4 9.47 -20.40 -12.79
CA THR A 4 9.22 -20.23 -11.37
C THR A 4 9.94 -18.97 -10.94
N GLU A 5 9.19 -17.96 -10.55
CA GLU A 5 9.69 -16.70 -10.04
C GLU A 5 10.73 -16.99 -8.94
N GLN A 6 11.98 -16.59 -9.16
CA GLN A 6 13.05 -16.80 -8.18
C GLN A 6 12.94 -15.75 -7.08
N PRO A 7 13.15 -16.11 -5.81
CA PRO A 7 13.13 -15.14 -4.73
C PRO A 7 14.33 -14.19 -4.86
N ILE A 8 14.07 -12.90 -4.67
CA ILE A 8 15.11 -11.85 -4.64
C ILE A 8 15.99 -12.01 -3.41
N PHE A 9 15.35 -12.29 -2.28
CA PHE A 9 16.01 -12.54 -0.99
C PHE A 9 15.19 -13.55 -0.20
N SER A 10 15.85 -14.38 0.61
CA SER A 10 15.22 -15.35 1.49
C SER A 10 15.89 -15.39 2.85
N ALA A 11 15.09 -15.48 3.91
CA ALA A 11 15.57 -15.66 5.29
C ALA A 11 14.74 -16.71 6.03
N ARG A 12 15.27 -17.22 7.14
CA ARG A 12 14.59 -18.18 8.03
C ARG A 12 14.12 -17.47 9.30
N ALA A 13 12.84 -17.55 9.60
CA ALA A 13 12.25 -16.91 10.78
C ALA A 13 11.01 -17.68 11.29
N HIS A 14 10.70 -17.52 12.58
CA HIS A 14 9.38 -17.88 13.12
C HIS A 14 8.39 -16.78 12.78
N VAL A 15 7.22 -17.16 12.28
CA VAL A 15 6.19 -16.20 11.84
C VAL A 15 5.10 -16.08 12.88
N PHE A 16 4.72 -14.85 13.16
CA PHE A 16 3.63 -14.48 14.07
C PHE A 16 2.67 -13.53 13.36
N GLN A 17 1.41 -13.51 13.82
CA GLN A 17 0.41 -12.53 13.42
C GLN A 17 -0.29 -11.97 14.65
N ILE A 18 -0.67 -10.70 14.60
CA ILE A 18 -1.55 -10.16 15.64
C ILE A 18 -2.93 -10.81 15.52
N ASP A 19 -3.46 -11.26 16.65
CA ASP A 19 -4.81 -11.76 16.78
C ASP A 19 -5.82 -10.69 16.29
N PRO A 20 -6.66 -11.01 15.28
CA PRO A 20 -7.62 -10.06 14.74
C PRO A 20 -8.68 -9.65 15.76
N ALA A 21 -8.97 -10.47 16.78
CA ALA A 21 -9.97 -10.17 17.80
C ALA A 21 -9.43 -9.19 18.85
N THR A 22 -8.24 -9.45 19.39
CA THR A 22 -7.66 -8.65 20.49
C THR A 22 -6.78 -7.50 20.02
N LYS A 23 -6.27 -7.55 18.78
CA LYS A 23 -5.32 -6.57 18.19
C LYS A 23 -4.06 -6.29 19.02
N ARG A 24 -3.76 -7.14 20.01
CA ARG A 24 -2.65 -6.97 20.95
C ARG A 24 -1.82 -8.23 21.13
N ASN A 25 -2.42 -9.41 20.98
CA ASN A 25 -1.74 -10.68 21.22
C ASN A 25 -1.08 -11.21 19.94
N TRP A 26 0.16 -11.68 20.07
CA TRP A 26 0.87 -12.37 18.99
C TRP A 26 0.51 -13.86 18.97
N LEU A 27 -0.02 -14.32 17.84
CA LEU A 27 -0.31 -15.73 17.59
C LEU A 27 0.77 -16.34 16.67
N PRO A 28 1.31 -17.52 17.00
CA PRO A 28 2.27 -18.20 16.14
C PRO A 28 1.57 -18.70 14.86
N ALA A 29 2.04 -18.24 13.71
CA ALA A 29 1.59 -18.70 12.40
C ALA A 29 2.41 -19.90 11.89
N SER A 30 3.60 -20.15 12.47
CA SER A 30 4.44 -21.32 12.18
C SER A 30 4.94 -21.99 13.47
N LYS A 31 4.98 -23.33 13.50
CA LYS A 31 5.51 -24.11 14.63
C LYS A 31 7.04 -24.10 14.71
N HIS A 32 7.69 -23.95 13.57
CA HIS A 32 9.14 -23.88 13.43
C HIS A 32 9.51 -22.66 12.59
N ALA A 33 10.80 -22.35 12.53
CA ALA A 33 11.31 -21.41 11.55
C ALA A 33 10.93 -21.89 10.14
N VAL A 34 10.45 -20.96 9.31
CA VAL A 34 10.07 -21.17 7.92
C VAL A 34 10.86 -20.22 7.04
N THR A 35 10.89 -20.51 5.74
CA THR A 35 11.50 -19.60 4.77
C THR A 35 10.52 -18.45 4.48
N VAL A 36 11.01 -17.22 4.59
CA VAL A 36 10.31 -15.99 4.26
C VAL A 36 11.10 -15.31 3.16
N SER A 37 10.46 -15.05 2.03
CA SER A 37 11.15 -14.61 0.82
C SER A 37 10.46 -13.41 0.19
N PHE A 38 11.26 -12.56 -0.43
CA PHE A 38 10.79 -11.47 -1.28
C PHE A 38 10.74 -11.91 -2.74
N PHE A 39 9.67 -11.54 -3.42
CA PHE A 39 9.37 -11.88 -4.81
C PHE A 39 8.95 -10.63 -5.58
N TYR A 40 9.12 -10.64 -6.90
CA TYR A 40 8.66 -9.58 -7.79
C TYR A 40 7.72 -10.15 -8.85
N ASP A 41 6.42 -9.91 -8.64
CA ASP A 41 5.35 -10.39 -9.49
C ASP A 41 5.28 -9.49 -10.73
N ALA A 42 5.99 -9.89 -11.78
CA ALA A 42 6.09 -9.13 -13.03
C ALA A 42 4.72 -8.92 -13.69
N GLY A 43 3.78 -9.85 -13.53
CA GLY A 43 2.43 -9.73 -14.08
C GLY A 43 1.60 -8.63 -13.43
N ARG A 44 1.85 -8.35 -12.14
CA ARG A 44 1.19 -7.28 -11.38
C ARG A 44 2.08 -6.05 -11.17
N ASN A 45 3.35 -6.11 -11.57
CA ASN A 45 4.37 -5.12 -11.29
C ASN A 45 4.44 -4.72 -9.79
N VAL A 46 4.49 -5.72 -8.90
CA VAL A 46 4.56 -5.50 -7.44
C VAL A 46 5.56 -6.42 -6.76
N TYR A 47 6.14 -5.93 -5.67
CA TYR A 47 6.97 -6.74 -4.77
C TYR A 47 6.12 -7.39 -3.68
N ARG A 48 6.44 -8.62 -3.31
CA ARG A 48 5.66 -9.42 -2.36
C ARG A 48 6.55 -10.15 -1.36
N ILE A 49 6.09 -10.25 -0.13
CA ILE A 49 6.66 -11.12 0.91
C ILE A 49 5.81 -12.38 0.97
N ILE A 50 6.44 -13.53 0.74
CA ILE A 50 5.76 -14.82 0.72
C ILE A 50 6.45 -15.77 1.68
N SER A 51 5.64 -16.48 2.45
CA SER A 51 6.08 -17.61 3.27
C SER A 51 5.00 -18.68 3.30
N VAL A 52 5.42 -19.94 3.19
CA VAL A 52 4.54 -21.11 3.16
C VAL A 52 4.82 -21.97 4.39
N GLY A 53 3.77 -22.27 5.15
CA GLY A 53 3.79 -23.20 6.27
C GLY A 53 3.05 -24.47 5.91
N GLY A 54 3.77 -25.58 5.70
CA GLY A 54 3.19 -26.81 5.18
C GLY A 54 2.67 -26.60 3.75
N THR A 55 1.38 -26.78 3.53
CA THR A 55 0.71 -26.57 2.23
C THR A 55 0.02 -25.21 2.10
N LYS A 56 0.04 -24.38 3.15
CA LYS A 56 -0.70 -23.11 3.20
C LYS A 56 0.25 -21.92 3.18
N ALA A 57 -0.06 -20.91 2.37
CA ALA A 57 0.59 -19.61 2.48
C ALA A 57 0.22 -18.96 3.83
N ILE A 58 1.23 -18.68 4.65
CA ILE A 58 1.08 -18.05 5.97
C ILE A 58 1.46 -16.57 5.94
N ILE A 59 2.25 -16.15 4.94
CA ILE A 59 2.46 -14.75 4.58
C ILE A 59 2.23 -14.62 3.08
N ASN A 60 1.43 -13.63 2.70
CA ASN A 60 1.25 -13.21 1.33
C ASN A 60 0.98 -11.70 1.30
N SER A 61 2.03 -10.93 1.58
CA SER A 61 1.95 -9.48 1.77
C SER A 61 2.48 -8.76 0.53
N THR A 62 1.74 -7.79 0.02
CA THR A 62 2.22 -6.94 -1.10
C THR A 62 2.89 -5.72 -0.51
N ILE A 63 4.15 -5.45 -0.88
CA ILE A 63 4.89 -4.29 -0.36
C ILE A 63 4.34 -3.02 -1.00
N THR A 64 3.91 -2.07 -0.18
CA THR A 64 3.48 -0.74 -0.61
C THR A 64 4.46 0.34 -0.13
N PRO A 65 4.55 1.50 -0.82
CA PRO A 65 5.51 2.55 -0.48
C PRO A 65 5.35 3.18 0.90
N ASN A 66 4.21 2.97 1.58
CA ASN A 66 3.94 3.46 2.93
C ASN A 66 4.16 2.38 4.02
N MET A 67 4.45 1.13 3.64
CA MET A 67 4.74 0.09 4.63
C MET A 67 6.09 0.33 5.31
N THR A 68 6.15 0.00 6.60
CA THR A 68 7.37 0.14 7.40
C THR A 68 7.60 -1.13 8.19
N PHE A 69 8.84 -1.63 8.14
CA PHE A 69 9.30 -2.72 9.00
C PHE A 69 9.96 -2.14 10.24
N THR A 70 9.36 -2.40 11.41
CA THR A 70 9.79 -1.87 12.70
C THR A 70 10.43 -2.99 13.51
N LYS A 71 11.68 -2.79 13.93
CA LYS A 71 12.37 -3.67 14.88
C LYS A 71 11.87 -3.36 16.29
N THR A 72 11.34 -4.36 17.01
CA THR A 72 10.81 -4.19 18.37
C THR A 72 11.60 -4.95 19.42
N SER A 73 12.56 -5.79 19.01
CA SER A 73 13.60 -6.34 19.87
C SER A 73 14.87 -6.64 19.06
N GLN A 74 15.90 -7.19 19.73
CA GLN A 74 17.16 -7.58 19.09
C GLN A 74 16.98 -8.59 17.94
N LYS A 75 15.94 -9.44 18.01
CA LYS A 75 15.70 -10.53 17.05
C LYS A 75 14.28 -10.58 16.53
N PHE A 76 13.48 -9.54 16.79
CA PHE A 76 12.09 -9.49 16.37
C PHE A 76 11.77 -8.17 15.66
N GLY A 77 11.06 -8.28 14.55
CA GLY A 77 10.51 -7.13 13.84
C GLY A 77 9.15 -7.42 13.23
N GLN A 78 8.43 -6.37 12.87
CA GLN A 78 7.05 -6.45 12.43
C GLN A 78 6.72 -5.43 11.36
N TRP A 79 5.66 -5.67 10.60
CA TRP A 79 5.04 -4.68 9.71
C TRP A 79 3.53 -4.87 9.67
N ALA A 80 2.81 -3.77 9.46
CA ALA A 80 1.37 -3.81 9.22
C ALA A 80 1.10 -3.96 7.72
N ASP A 81 0.15 -4.84 7.36
CA ASP A 81 -0.40 -4.95 6.01
C ASP A 81 -1.88 -4.57 6.06
N SER A 82 -2.17 -3.33 5.62
CA SER A 82 -3.55 -2.81 5.58
C SER A 82 -4.44 -3.58 4.62
N ARG A 83 -3.89 -4.16 3.54
CA ARG A 83 -4.66 -4.93 2.55
C ARG A 83 -5.10 -6.26 3.13
N ALA A 84 -4.21 -6.92 3.87
CA ALA A 84 -4.52 -8.16 4.57
C ALA A 84 -5.19 -7.94 5.95
N ASN A 85 -5.34 -6.68 6.39
CA ASN A 85 -5.87 -6.28 7.69
C ASN A 85 -5.21 -7.03 8.87
N THR A 86 -3.89 -7.21 8.79
CA THR A 86 -3.10 -7.95 9.77
C THR A 86 -1.75 -7.29 10.01
N VAL A 87 -1.10 -7.66 11.11
CA VAL A 87 0.28 -7.28 11.41
C VAL A 87 1.08 -8.56 11.48
N TYR A 88 2.12 -8.65 10.65
CA TYR A 88 3.05 -9.77 10.63
C TYR A 88 4.24 -9.47 11.53
N GLY A 89 4.70 -10.50 12.23
CA GLY A 89 5.89 -10.46 13.08
C GLY A 89 6.84 -11.59 12.72
N LEU A 90 8.13 -11.32 12.74
CA LEU A 90 9.18 -12.28 12.43
C LEU A 90 10.20 -12.35 13.58
N GLY A 91 10.39 -13.54 14.12
CA GLY A 91 11.44 -13.87 15.07
C GLY A 91 12.61 -14.58 14.40
N PHE A 92 13.77 -13.92 14.34
CA PHE A 92 14.99 -14.42 13.70
C PHE A 92 15.91 -15.14 14.70
N SER A 93 16.84 -15.95 14.17
CA SER A 93 17.81 -16.67 15.00
C SER A 93 18.93 -15.76 15.52
N THR A 94 19.32 -14.75 14.72
CA THR A 94 20.38 -13.78 15.03
C THR A 94 19.93 -12.34 14.74
N GLU A 95 20.57 -11.37 15.39
CA GLU A 95 20.36 -9.94 15.13
C GLU A 95 20.74 -9.57 13.69
N GLN A 96 21.82 -10.17 13.17
CA GLN A 96 22.28 -9.93 11.79
C GLN A 96 21.22 -10.29 10.75
N GLN A 97 20.49 -11.40 10.94
CA GLN A 97 19.40 -11.78 10.04
C GLN A 97 18.24 -10.77 10.08
N LEU A 98 17.88 -10.28 11.28
CA LEU A 98 16.88 -9.21 11.43
C LEU A 98 17.33 -7.95 10.70
N GLN A 99 18.60 -7.56 10.84
CA GLN A 99 19.16 -6.37 10.21
C GLN A 99 19.14 -6.48 8.68
N GLN A 100 19.61 -7.60 8.12
CA GLN A 100 19.58 -7.86 6.68
C GLN A 100 18.15 -7.85 6.12
N PHE A 101 17.20 -8.46 6.83
CA PHE A 101 15.80 -8.44 6.42
C PHE A 101 15.23 -7.01 6.41
N ALA A 102 15.57 -6.21 7.42
CA ALA A 102 15.12 -4.82 7.52
C ALA A 102 15.69 -3.94 6.40
N GLU A 103 16.96 -4.14 6.02
CA GLU A 103 17.60 -3.46 4.89
C GLU A 103 16.94 -3.83 3.57
N GLN A 104 16.73 -5.13 3.32
CA GLN A 104 16.04 -5.61 2.13
C GLN A 104 14.59 -5.11 2.03
N PHE A 105 13.89 -5.01 3.16
CA PHE A 105 12.55 -4.42 3.18
C PHE A 105 12.57 -2.95 2.73
N LYS A 106 13.57 -2.16 3.17
CA LYS A 106 13.72 -0.75 2.78
C LYS A 106 14.01 -0.61 1.29
N GLU A 107 14.94 -1.40 0.77
CA GLU A 107 15.30 -1.39 -0.66
C GLU A 107 14.08 -1.72 -1.53
N LEU A 108 13.34 -2.77 -1.19
CA LEU A 108 12.19 -3.20 -1.96
C LEU A 108 10.97 -2.29 -1.82
N ARG A 109 10.84 -1.57 -0.69
CA ARG A 109 9.85 -0.50 -0.53
C ARG A 109 10.13 0.65 -1.50
N GLU A 110 11.38 1.08 -1.63
CA GLU A 110 11.76 2.12 -2.59
C GLU A 110 11.59 1.62 -4.04
N ALA A 111 11.96 0.37 -4.33
CA ALA A 111 11.72 -0.23 -5.63
C ALA A 111 10.21 -0.28 -5.96
N ALA A 112 9.34 -0.58 -4.98
CA ALA A 112 7.89 -0.56 -5.15
C ALA A 112 7.34 0.85 -5.43
N ARG A 113 7.96 1.91 -4.88
CA ARG A 113 7.63 3.31 -5.20
C ARG A 113 7.93 3.62 -6.67
N LEU A 114 9.15 3.33 -7.10
CA LEU A 114 9.59 3.55 -8.48
C LEU A 114 8.79 2.73 -9.49
N ALA A 115 8.46 1.48 -9.18
CA ALA A 115 7.64 0.62 -10.04
C ALA A 115 6.24 1.21 -10.26
N ARG A 116 5.64 1.83 -9.25
CA ARG A 116 4.35 2.53 -9.36
C ARG A 116 4.44 3.80 -10.20
N GLU A 117 5.45 4.63 -9.98
CA GLU A 117 5.68 5.86 -10.75
C GLU A 117 5.87 5.54 -12.24
N LYS A 118 6.75 4.57 -12.55
CA LYS A 118 6.99 4.12 -13.93
C LYS A 118 5.72 3.59 -14.61
N SER A 119 4.86 2.88 -13.87
CA SER A 119 3.58 2.41 -14.40
C SER A 119 2.60 3.55 -14.67
N GLN A 120 2.61 4.60 -13.86
CA GLN A 120 1.75 5.77 -14.04
C GLN A 120 2.24 6.64 -15.21
N GLU A 121 3.54 6.89 -15.33
CA GLU A 121 4.14 7.59 -16.47
C GLU A 121 3.89 6.83 -17.79
N ARG A 122 4.00 5.50 -17.80
CA ARG A 122 3.68 4.68 -18.97
C ARG A 122 2.22 4.82 -19.40
N PHE A 123 1.31 4.99 -18.44
CA PHE A 123 -0.11 5.20 -18.72
C PHE A 123 -0.37 6.61 -19.26
N GLU A 124 0.32 7.63 -18.74
CA GLU A 124 0.23 9.01 -19.23
C GLU A 124 0.81 9.18 -20.64
N LEU A 125 1.93 8.52 -20.96
CA LEU A 125 2.55 8.55 -22.29
C LEU A 125 1.80 7.73 -23.34
N ALA A 126 1.05 6.70 -22.94
CA ALA A 126 0.23 5.89 -23.85
C ALA A 126 -1.10 6.58 -24.25
N ASN A 127 -1.44 7.72 -23.65
CA ASN A 127 -2.60 8.55 -24.00
C ASN A 127 -2.15 9.93 -24.49
N PRO A 128 -1.75 10.11 -25.76
CA PRO A 128 -1.40 11.42 -26.32
C PRO A 128 -2.63 12.28 -26.65
N ALA A 129 -3.78 12.08 -26.01
CA ALA A 129 -5.06 12.68 -26.41
C ALA A 129 -5.71 13.54 -25.32
N LEU A 130 -4.94 14.32 -24.56
CA LEU A 130 -5.45 15.49 -23.83
C LEU A 130 -4.38 16.59 -23.76
N SER A 131 -3.97 17.10 -24.93
CA SER A 131 -3.28 18.39 -25.01
C SER A 131 -3.80 19.18 -26.21
N ILE A 132 -4.73 20.10 -25.91
CA ILE A 132 -4.94 21.44 -26.49
C ILE A 132 -4.50 21.63 -27.96
N ALA A 133 -5.45 21.63 -28.91
CA ALA A 133 -5.60 22.64 -29.98
C ALA A 133 -6.70 22.27 -31.02
N ALA A 134 -7.66 23.19 -31.23
CA ALA A 134 -8.45 23.56 -32.43
C ALA A 134 -9.10 22.51 -33.39
N PRO A 135 -10.27 22.82 -33.99
CA PRO A 135 -11.05 21.90 -34.83
C PRO A 135 -10.70 22.01 -36.33
N GLU A 136 -10.60 20.89 -37.05
CA GLU A 136 -10.66 20.82 -38.52
C GLU A 136 -11.48 19.58 -38.96
N PRO A 137 -12.27 19.63 -40.06
CA PRO A 137 -13.34 18.66 -40.36
C PRO A 137 -13.02 17.67 -41.52
N GLY A 138 -13.70 16.52 -41.51
CA GLY A 138 -13.85 15.59 -42.66
C GLY A 138 -12.99 14.30 -42.57
N GLU A 139 -13.43 13.09 -42.91
CA GLU A 139 -14.68 12.58 -43.50
C GLU A 139 -14.87 11.10 -43.07
N GLU A 140 -16.12 10.65 -43.20
CA GLU A 140 -16.70 9.44 -42.64
C GLU A 140 -16.43 8.17 -43.47
N LYS A 141 -16.08 7.05 -42.80
CA LYS A 141 -16.51 5.70 -43.21
C LYS A 141 -17.01 4.90 -41.99
N LEU A 142 -18.32 4.84 -41.93
CA LEU A 142 -19.20 4.10 -41.02
C LEU A 142 -18.95 2.59 -41.11
N PHE A 143 -18.75 1.89 -39.99
CA PHE A 143 -19.51 0.68 -39.65
C PHE A 143 -19.31 0.27 -38.17
N ARG A 144 -20.45 0.19 -37.46
CA ARG A 144 -20.70 -0.49 -36.17
C ARG A 144 -20.55 0.34 -34.87
N SER A 145 -21.67 0.94 -34.48
CA SER A 145 -22.16 1.28 -33.13
C SER A 145 -21.22 1.99 -32.14
N LYS A 146 -21.08 3.32 -32.28
CA LYS A 146 -20.38 4.20 -31.32
C LYS A 146 -21.21 4.65 -30.09
N SER A 147 -22.52 4.44 -30.07
CA SER A 147 -23.39 5.10 -29.07
C SER A 147 -23.29 4.53 -27.65
N ALA A 148 -23.06 3.22 -27.49
CA ALA A 148 -22.95 2.62 -26.15
C ALA A 148 -21.59 2.88 -25.48
N GLU A 149 -20.54 3.10 -26.27
CA GLU A 149 -19.17 3.24 -25.75
C GLU A 149 -18.89 4.66 -25.23
N VAL A 150 -19.48 5.69 -25.87
CA VAL A 150 -19.39 7.09 -25.44
C VAL A 150 -20.12 7.31 -24.11
N GLU A 151 -21.28 6.69 -23.93
CA GLU A 151 -22.09 6.80 -22.71
C GLU A 151 -21.35 6.18 -21.51
N LEU A 152 -20.71 5.01 -21.69
CA LEU A 152 -19.89 4.36 -20.67
C LEU A 152 -18.64 5.17 -20.27
N THR A 153 -18.01 5.87 -21.22
CA THR A 153 -16.84 6.73 -20.91
C THR A 153 -17.24 8.00 -20.18
N VAL A 154 -18.37 8.61 -20.52
CA VAL A 154 -18.88 9.81 -19.84
C VAL A 154 -19.31 9.45 -18.42
N GLU A 155 -20.01 8.33 -18.24
CA GLU A 155 -20.43 7.85 -16.91
C GLU A 155 -19.20 7.55 -16.02
N LYS A 156 -18.16 6.93 -16.58
CA LYS A 156 -16.91 6.62 -15.87
C LYS A 156 -16.17 7.88 -15.41
N GLU A 157 -16.05 8.89 -16.27
CA GLU A 157 -15.43 10.17 -15.92
C GLU A 157 -16.27 10.93 -14.88
N ARG A 158 -17.59 10.87 -14.99
CA ARG A 158 -18.51 11.49 -14.03
C ARG A 158 -18.44 10.83 -12.65
N VAL A 159 -18.36 9.50 -12.59
CA VAL A 159 -18.15 8.74 -11.34
C VAL A 159 -16.78 9.04 -10.73
N LYS A 160 -15.73 9.12 -11.54
CA LYS A 160 -14.38 9.48 -11.07
C LYS A 160 -14.35 10.89 -10.48
N LYS A 161 -15.02 11.85 -11.13
CA LYS A 161 -15.18 13.22 -10.64
C LYS A 161 -15.94 13.25 -9.31
N MET A 162 -17.09 12.58 -9.21
CA MET A 162 -17.87 12.49 -7.98
C MET A 162 -17.09 11.85 -6.81
N LEU A 163 -16.31 10.79 -7.06
CA LEU A 163 -15.48 10.19 -6.02
C LEU A 163 -14.35 11.12 -5.57
N SER A 164 -13.71 11.84 -6.50
CA SER A 164 -12.63 12.77 -6.17
C SER A 164 -13.13 13.99 -5.39
N GLU A 165 -14.26 14.58 -5.80
CA GLU A 165 -14.88 15.72 -5.13
C GLU A 165 -15.40 15.31 -3.75
N GLY A 166 -16.01 14.13 -3.62
CA GLY A 166 -16.44 13.59 -2.34
C GLY A 166 -15.28 13.29 -1.38
N SER A 167 -14.15 12.80 -1.88
CA SER A 167 -12.94 12.58 -1.08
C SER A 167 -12.34 13.92 -0.62
N ASN A 168 -12.27 14.91 -1.50
CA ASN A 168 -11.77 16.24 -1.16
C ASN A 168 -12.67 16.95 -0.15
N ALA A 169 -13.99 16.88 -0.31
CA ALA A 169 -14.93 17.45 0.64
C ALA A 169 -14.79 16.84 2.05
N LYS A 170 -14.58 15.51 2.14
CA LYS A 170 -14.34 14.83 3.43
C LYS A 170 -13.02 15.26 4.07
N LEU A 171 -11.94 15.40 3.28
CA LEU A 171 -10.65 15.88 3.78
C LEU A 171 -10.75 17.33 4.30
N VAL A 172 -11.47 18.19 3.58
CA VAL A 172 -11.69 19.59 3.99
C VAL A 172 -12.51 19.67 5.28
N ALA A 173 -13.57 18.87 5.41
CA ALA A 173 -14.37 18.82 6.64
C ALA A 173 -13.54 18.33 7.84
N ALA A 174 -12.78 17.26 7.68
CA ALA A 174 -11.91 16.73 8.74
C ALA A 174 -10.82 17.73 9.15
N LEU A 175 -10.26 18.47 8.17
CA LEU A 175 -9.28 19.52 8.44
C LEU A 175 -9.90 20.69 9.22
N GLN A 176 -11.13 21.08 8.89
CA GLN A 176 -11.84 22.16 9.57
C GLN A 176 -12.25 21.78 11.00
N GLU A 177 -12.66 20.53 11.21
CA GLU A 177 -12.94 19.99 12.55
C GLU A 177 -11.67 19.90 13.41
N ALA A 178 -10.55 19.45 12.82
CA ALA A 178 -9.26 19.43 13.50
C ALA A 178 -8.79 20.85 13.89
N ASN A 179 -8.93 21.83 13.00
CA ASN A 179 -8.60 23.22 13.32
C ASN A 179 -9.48 23.79 14.43
N SER A 180 -10.78 23.51 14.39
CA SER A 180 -11.72 23.95 15.46
C SER A 180 -11.37 23.33 16.81
N SER A 181 -10.98 22.05 16.80
CA SER A 181 -10.53 21.35 18.00
C SER A 181 -9.26 22.00 18.55
N VAL A 182 -8.26 22.28 17.71
CA VAL A 182 -7.00 22.93 18.13
C VAL A 182 -7.26 24.28 18.82
N GLU A 183 -8.18 25.10 18.30
CA GLU A 183 -8.53 26.37 18.93
C GLU A 183 -9.24 26.20 20.27
N GLN A 184 -10.09 25.18 20.43
CA GLN A 184 -10.67 24.84 21.74
C GLN A 184 -9.61 24.41 22.75
N TRP A 185 -8.66 23.56 22.35
CA TRP A 185 -7.56 23.14 23.23
C TRP A 185 -6.67 24.31 23.65
N LYS A 186 -6.40 25.25 22.74
CA LYS A 186 -5.66 26.49 23.07
C LYS A 186 -6.41 27.35 24.07
N LYS A 187 -7.73 27.48 23.92
CA LYS A 187 -8.56 28.26 24.86
C LYS A 187 -8.59 27.63 26.24
N GLN A 188 -8.78 26.31 26.32
CA GLN A 188 -8.71 25.59 27.60
C GLN A 188 -7.33 25.72 28.25
N LEU A 189 -6.26 25.66 27.47
CA LEU A 189 -4.90 25.85 27.97
C LEU A 189 -4.69 27.24 28.57
N ALA A 190 -5.24 28.29 27.94
CA ALA A 190 -5.18 29.66 28.45
C ALA A 190 -6.00 29.84 29.74
N GLU A 191 -7.20 29.26 29.82
CA GLU A 191 -8.02 29.27 31.04
C GLU A 191 -7.31 28.57 32.21
N TYR A 192 -6.65 27.43 31.98
CA TYR A 192 -5.84 26.76 33.00
C TYR A 192 -4.62 27.59 33.45
N GLN A 193 -4.03 28.41 32.57
CA GLN A 193 -2.92 29.29 32.93
C GLN A 193 -3.39 30.48 33.79
N GLU A 194 -4.59 31.02 33.57
CA GLU A 194 -5.17 32.06 34.42
C GLU A 194 -5.63 31.55 35.79
N GLU A 195 -5.98 30.27 35.93
CA GLU A 195 -6.41 29.69 37.21
C GLU A 195 -5.24 29.29 38.14
N THR A 196 -4.00 29.40 37.64
CA THR A 196 -2.77 29.02 38.37
C THR A 196 -1.91 30.22 38.84
N ASP A 197 -2.38 31.46 38.64
CA ASP A 197 -1.87 32.70 39.25
C ASP A 197 -2.79 33.19 40.38
#